data_AF-A0A7S2QNK6-F1
#
_entry.id   AF-A0A7S2QNK6-F1
#
_cell.length_a   1.000
_cell.length_b   1.000
_cell.length_c   1.000
_cell.angle_alpha   90.00
_cell.angle_beta   90.00
_cell.angle_gamma   90.00
#
_symmetry.space_group_name_H-M   'P 1'
#
loop_
_entity.id
_entity.type
_entity.pdbx_description
1 polymer ?
#
loop_
_entity_poly.entity_id
_entity_poly.type
_entity_poly.pdbx_seq_one_letter_code
_entity_poly.pdbx_strand_id
1 'polypeptide(L)'
;MVWKMNEKSRYPGDPQGQAWVGGVRTGYAIKAIAGTDVSKWDFWDIMDLIDDKILDNSAGKFQAKGKGGMANSPAALPLTIEYAVFKQEMAPESSAAVADNGGSYVDRNDPRYRDLPPDATLQEYKIPPAPASYTSPDVEQLRAYVRTLPEPAGYAGPRYRGPGTIDKAFVDTMIANFKNGQLLPIKDAYQMAIDVFDILVKEKTLGRVPVPEGKKVTVIGDLHGQLFDFAHMLTLIGYPSPDNPFVFNGDFVDRGPWSVEVMFSLLAFKLMHPQHVFMNRGNHESEMANHFYGFFGEVEAKYEKKMCPLFAEIFRATPLCHVLNNEVFVVHGGIPGPDPRVWWKGINNQVGFSGRTIEISLAEIENSNRFMEPNPKENPLMVDLLWSDPKGKIGYGPSGRMSEGIYLFGPDVSEAFMRNNNLKMCLRSHEVKAQGYRYDHEGQFPVITVFSAPNYVDKAGNKAAVAVMTNRGGSLQGPEFIQFDAQPHPPVPSGAYAAGGPLHPDTVAAPR
;
A
#
# COMPACT_ATOMS: atom_id res chain seq x y z
N MET A 1 -29.48 20.17 -6.95
CA MET A 1 -28.96 20.66 -5.64
C MET A 1 -27.62 21.32 -5.92
N VAL A 2 -27.39 22.57 -5.51
CA VAL A 2 -26.15 23.31 -5.82
C VAL A 2 -25.23 23.29 -4.61
N TRP A 3 -24.02 22.75 -4.76
CA TRP A 3 -23.00 22.67 -3.72
C TRP A 3 -21.81 23.55 -4.06
N LYS A 4 -21.20 24.16 -3.04
CA LYS A 4 -19.97 24.96 -3.19
C LYS A 4 -18.78 24.12 -2.76
N MET A 5 -17.83 23.91 -3.65
CA MET A 5 -16.50 23.43 -3.29
C MET A 5 -15.80 24.53 -2.50
N ASN A 6 -15.36 24.23 -1.29
CA ASN A 6 -14.75 25.19 -0.36
C ASN A 6 -13.23 25.00 -0.34
N GLU A 7 -12.48 26.10 -0.27
CA GLU A 7 -11.02 26.15 -0.16
C GLU A 7 -10.46 25.41 1.08
N LYS A 8 -11.29 25.17 2.09
CA LYS A 8 -10.91 24.53 3.37
C LYS A 8 -11.40 23.08 3.50
N SER A 9 -11.14 22.24 2.51
CA SER A 9 -11.42 20.80 2.62
C SER A 9 -10.32 20.07 3.41
N ARG A 10 -10.71 19.00 4.11
CA ARG A 10 -9.85 18.23 5.03
C ARG A 10 -8.78 17.40 4.30
N TYR A 11 -8.95 17.14 2.99
CA TYR A 11 -8.03 16.44 2.07
C TYR A 11 -8.33 16.84 0.61
N PRO A 12 -7.53 17.70 -0.05
CA PRO A 12 -7.86 18.17 -1.40
C PRO A 12 -7.53 17.20 -2.55
N GLY A 13 -6.94 16.02 -2.27
CA GLY A 13 -6.57 15.01 -3.28
C GLY A 13 -7.43 13.74 -3.35
N ASP A 14 -8.62 13.70 -2.72
CA ASP A 14 -9.53 12.54 -2.77
C ASP A 14 -10.91 12.95 -3.35
N PRO A 15 -11.12 12.80 -4.67
CA PRO A 15 -12.38 13.19 -5.33
C PRO A 15 -13.60 12.42 -4.79
N GLN A 16 -13.43 11.16 -4.39
CA GLN A 16 -14.51 10.36 -3.81
C GLN A 16 -14.84 10.81 -2.37
N GLY A 17 -13.82 11.12 -1.58
CA GLY A 17 -13.98 11.73 -0.26
C GLY A 17 -14.65 13.10 -0.32
N GLN A 18 -14.33 13.93 -1.33
CA GLN A 18 -14.97 15.23 -1.55
C GLN A 18 -16.44 15.08 -1.93
N ALA A 19 -16.77 14.16 -2.84
CA ALA A 19 -18.15 13.84 -3.20
C ALA A 19 -18.95 13.34 -1.99
N TRP A 20 -18.35 12.47 -1.17
CA TRP A 20 -18.99 11.93 0.04
C TRP A 20 -19.26 13.01 1.10
N VAL A 21 -18.28 13.89 1.38
CA VAL A 21 -18.44 15.03 2.30
C VAL A 21 -19.46 16.05 1.76
N GLY A 22 -19.54 16.20 0.44
CA GLY A 22 -20.56 17.00 -0.26
C GLY A 22 -21.95 16.37 -0.27
N GLY A 23 -22.17 15.24 0.41
CA GLY A 23 -23.47 14.59 0.54
C GLY A 23 -23.98 13.95 -0.77
N VAL A 24 -23.10 13.70 -1.74
CA VAL A 24 -23.43 12.98 -2.98
C VAL A 24 -23.88 11.57 -2.61
N ARG A 25 -25.00 11.13 -3.20
CA ARG A 25 -25.57 9.80 -2.99
C ARG A 25 -25.59 9.03 -4.30
N THR A 26 -25.67 7.71 -4.21
CA THR A 26 -25.96 6.85 -5.37
C THR A 26 -27.21 7.36 -6.10
N GLY A 27 -27.12 7.46 -7.43
CA GLY A 27 -28.18 8.02 -8.28
C GLY A 27 -28.08 9.53 -8.53
N TYR A 28 -27.01 10.19 -8.08
CA TYR A 28 -26.75 11.60 -8.39
C TYR A 28 -25.76 11.68 -9.55
N ALA A 29 -25.98 12.57 -10.50
CA ALA A 29 -25.04 12.89 -11.57
C ALA A 29 -24.78 14.40 -11.60
N ILE A 30 -23.63 14.81 -12.10
CA ILE A 30 -23.31 16.24 -12.26
C ILE A 30 -24.14 16.80 -13.40
N LYS A 31 -24.92 17.82 -13.10
CA LYS A 31 -25.73 18.58 -14.06
C LYS A 31 -24.99 19.81 -14.55
N ALA A 32 -24.38 20.57 -13.65
CA ALA A 32 -23.66 21.78 -14.01
C ALA A 32 -22.45 22.05 -13.11
N ILE A 33 -21.41 22.68 -13.66
CA ILE A 33 -20.20 23.11 -12.96
C ILE A 33 -19.97 24.58 -13.27
N ALA A 34 -19.87 25.43 -12.25
CA ALA A 34 -19.72 26.88 -12.39
C ALA A 34 -20.78 27.53 -13.31
N GLY A 35 -21.98 26.94 -13.35
CA GLY A 35 -23.07 27.38 -14.25
C GLY A 35 -23.03 26.79 -15.67
N THR A 36 -21.98 26.08 -16.04
CA THR A 36 -21.88 25.33 -17.30
C THR A 36 -22.63 24.01 -17.18
N ASP A 37 -23.63 23.77 -18.02
CA ASP A 37 -24.32 22.48 -18.10
C ASP A 37 -23.36 21.42 -18.67
N VAL A 38 -23.03 20.44 -17.83
CA VAL A 38 -22.14 19.32 -18.15
C VAL A 38 -22.88 17.98 -18.18
N SER A 39 -24.21 18.00 -18.16
CA SER A 39 -25.05 16.78 -18.06
C SER A 39 -24.87 15.78 -19.22
N LYS A 40 -24.27 16.22 -20.33
CA LYS A 40 -23.97 15.41 -21.51
C LYS A 40 -22.48 15.29 -21.80
N TRP A 41 -21.64 15.87 -20.95
CA TRP A 41 -20.19 15.82 -21.11
C TRP A 41 -19.72 14.43 -20.73
N ASP A 42 -18.67 13.96 -21.40
CA ASP A 42 -18.02 12.75 -20.94
C ASP A 42 -17.24 13.01 -19.64
N PHE A 43 -16.90 11.94 -18.94
CA PHE A 43 -16.22 12.02 -17.65
C PHE A 43 -14.93 12.85 -17.74
N TRP A 44 -14.16 12.71 -18.82
CA TRP A 44 -12.86 13.33 -18.97
C TRP A 44 -12.98 14.84 -19.23
N ASP A 45 -13.96 15.26 -20.02
CA ASP A 45 -14.24 16.69 -20.25
C ASP A 45 -14.68 17.39 -18.94
N ILE A 46 -15.41 16.67 -18.07
CA ILE A 46 -15.78 17.15 -16.74
C ILE A 46 -14.55 17.29 -15.84
N MET A 47 -13.69 16.27 -15.83
CA MET A 47 -12.44 16.24 -15.07
C MET A 47 -11.51 17.40 -15.47
N ASP A 48 -11.34 17.65 -16.76
CA ASP A 48 -10.57 18.77 -17.29
C ASP A 48 -11.13 20.13 -16.82
N LEU A 49 -12.45 20.30 -16.79
CA LEU A 49 -13.11 21.55 -16.37
C LEU A 49 -12.88 21.88 -14.89
N ILE A 50 -12.78 20.87 -14.03
CA ILE A 50 -12.54 21.04 -12.58
C ILE A 50 -11.05 20.92 -12.22
N ASP A 51 -10.17 20.82 -13.22
CA ASP A 51 -8.73 20.62 -13.07
C ASP A 51 -8.35 19.41 -12.20
N ASP A 52 -9.16 18.35 -12.30
CA ASP A 52 -8.97 17.13 -11.51
C ASP A 52 -8.48 16.02 -12.44
N LYS A 53 -7.30 15.47 -12.14
CA LYS A 53 -6.62 14.50 -13.00
C LYS A 53 -6.75 13.12 -12.38
N ILE A 54 -7.73 12.34 -12.84
CA ILE A 54 -7.86 10.93 -12.43
C ILE A 54 -6.93 10.07 -13.29
N LEU A 55 -6.07 9.30 -12.62
CA LEU A 55 -5.35 8.20 -13.24
C LEU A 55 -6.33 7.05 -13.52
N ASP A 56 -6.32 6.54 -14.74
CA ASP A 56 -6.99 5.27 -15.06
C ASP A 56 -6.30 4.14 -14.26
N ASN A 57 -6.99 3.69 -13.21
CA ASN A 57 -6.56 2.64 -12.28
C ASN A 57 -6.33 1.27 -12.95
N SER A 58 -6.58 1.14 -14.26
CA SER A 58 -6.34 -0.10 -15.00
C SER A 58 -5.10 -0.11 -15.88
N ALA A 59 -4.45 1.04 -16.11
CA ALA A 59 -3.39 1.17 -17.11
C ALA A 59 -2.09 1.81 -16.61
N GLY A 60 -2.02 2.30 -15.36
CA GLY A 60 -0.80 2.91 -14.81
C GLY A 60 -0.26 4.08 -15.65
N LYS A 61 -1.11 4.74 -16.45
CA LYS A 61 -0.75 5.85 -17.35
C LYS A 61 -1.69 7.02 -17.12
N PHE A 62 -1.13 8.23 -17.04
CA PHE A 62 -1.89 9.46 -17.23
C PHE A 62 -2.42 9.49 -18.67
N GLN A 63 -3.74 9.39 -18.86
CA GLN A 63 -4.35 9.56 -20.18
C GLN A 63 -5.26 10.79 -20.16
N ALA A 64 -4.79 11.90 -20.75
CA ALA A 64 -5.68 12.90 -21.29
C ALA A 64 -6.28 12.32 -22.58
N LYS A 65 -7.52 11.81 -22.50
CA LYS A 65 -8.27 11.25 -23.65
C LYS A 65 -9.66 11.86 -23.80
N GLY A 66 -9.86 13.10 -23.36
CA GLY A 66 -11.00 13.89 -23.79
C GLY A 66 -11.05 13.90 -25.32
N LYS A 67 -12.14 13.44 -25.91
CA LYS A 67 -12.39 13.52 -27.36
C LYS A 67 -13.13 14.80 -27.74
N GLY A 68 -13.52 15.62 -26.76
CA GLY A 68 -14.14 16.91 -26.98
C GLY A 68 -13.15 17.91 -27.57
N GLY A 69 -13.55 18.63 -28.62
CA GLY A 69 -12.76 19.70 -29.24
C GLY A 69 -12.59 20.95 -28.38
N MET A 70 -12.63 20.84 -27.05
CA MET A 70 -12.44 21.95 -26.13
C MET A 70 -11.42 21.56 -25.06
N ALA A 71 -10.17 21.99 -25.26
CA ALA A 71 -9.22 22.19 -24.19
C ALA A 71 -9.82 23.25 -23.25
N ASN A 72 -10.65 22.82 -22.30
CA ASN A 72 -11.28 23.73 -21.35
C ASN A 72 -10.20 24.20 -20.37
N SER A 73 -10.03 25.51 -20.24
CA SER A 73 -9.27 26.08 -19.14
C SER A 73 -9.98 25.72 -17.82
N PRO A 74 -9.23 25.34 -16.76
CA PRO A 74 -9.77 25.16 -15.41
C PRO A 74 -10.75 26.26 -15.00
N ALA A 75 -11.93 25.88 -14.53
CA ALA A 75 -12.87 26.86 -14.00
C ALA A 75 -12.35 27.43 -12.67
N ALA A 76 -12.49 28.75 -12.50
CA ALA A 76 -11.97 29.44 -11.32
C ALA A 76 -12.71 29.01 -10.05
N LEU A 77 -11.95 28.80 -8.97
CA LEU A 77 -12.50 28.55 -7.63
C LEU A 77 -13.12 29.85 -7.05
N PRO A 78 -14.17 29.75 -6.21
CA PRO A 78 -14.83 28.53 -5.75
C PRO A 78 -15.80 27.96 -6.79
N LEU A 79 -15.71 26.65 -7.03
CA LEU A 79 -16.57 25.94 -7.97
C LEU A 79 -17.94 25.64 -7.37
N THR A 80 -19.00 25.90 -8.12
CA THR A 80 -20.36 25.43 -7.81
C THR A 80 -20.69 24.20 -8.63
N ILE A 81 -21.06 23.10 -7.98
CA ILE A 81 -21.48 21.86 -8.64
C ILE A 81 -22.98 21.67 -8.40
N GLU A 82 -23.76 21.66 -9.47
CA GLU A 82 -25.16 21.27 -9.43
C GLU A 82 -25.29 19.79 -9.76
N TYR A 83 -25.97 19.04 -8.89
CA TYR A 83 -26.31 17.64 -9.15
C TYR A 83 -27.78 17.50 -9.56
N ALA A 84 -28.01 16.62 -10.54
CA ALA A 84 -29.31 16.06 -10.86
C ALA A 84 -29.49 14.70 -10.18
N VAL A 85 -30.71 14.42 -9.73
CA VAL A 85 -31.08 13.12 -9.15
C VAL A 85 -31.74 12.29 -10.24
N PHE A 86 -31.13 11.16 -10.58
CA PHE A 86 -31.74 10.17 -11.45
C PHE A 86 -32.55 9.19 -10.60
N LYS A 87 -33.84 9.03 -10.93
CA LYS A 87 -34.60 7.85 -10.55
C LYS A 87 -34.37 6.81 -11.63
N GLN A 88 -33.74 5.70 -11.28
CA GLN A 88 -33.45 4.62 -12.21
C GLN A 88 -34.76 3.96 -12.63
N GLU A 89 -35.23 4.21 -13.85
CA GLU A 89 -36.00 3.21 -14.59
C GLU A 89 -34.97 2.33 -15.30
N MET A 90 -34.97 1.03 -15.00
CA MET A 90 -34.07 0.08 -15.66
C MET A 90 -34.45 -0.03 -17.14
N ALA A 91 -33.67 0.61 -18.00
CA ALA A 91 -33.70 0.34 -19.44
C ALA A 91 -32.87 -0.93 -19.74
N PRO A 92 -33.24 -1.72 -20.77
CA PRO A 92 -32.49 -2.91 -21.13
C PRO A 92 -31.11 -2.53 -21.68
N GLU A 93 -30.06 -3.19 -21.17
CA GLU A 93 -28.68 -2.95 -21.59
C GLU A 93 -28.47 -3.29 -23.07
N SER A 94 -27.86 -2.36 -23.81
CA SER A 94 -27.35 -2.63 -25.15
C SER A 94 -25.93 -3.17 -25.07
N SER A 95 -25.70 -4.30 -25.74
CA SER A 95 -24.41 -4.98 -25.81
C SER A 95 -23.49 -4.30 -26.83
N ALA A 96 -22.58 -3.46 -26.37
CA ALA A 96 -21.40 -3.12 -27.15
C ALA A 96 -20.30 -4.16 -26.86
N ALA A 97 -19.86 -4.86 -27.90
CA ALA A 97 -18.79 -5.84 -27.83
C ALA A 97 -17.47 -5.19 -27.39
N VAL A 98 -16.88 -5.68 -26.31
CA VAL A 98 -15.55 -5.31 -25.85
C VAL A 98 -14.53 -6.11 -26.67
N ALA A 99 -13.53 -5.42 -27.21
CA ALA A 99 -12.45 -6.03 -27.96
C ALA A 99 -11.72 -7.11 -27.13
N ASP A 100 -11.54 -8.26 -27.78
CA ASP A 100 -10.91 -9.46 -27.25
C ASP A 100 -9.40 -9.25 -27.04
N ASN A 101 -8.96 -9.33 -25.79
CA ASN A 101 -7.55 -9.28 -25.38
C ASN A 101 -7.04 -10.68 -24.95
N GLY A 102 -7.47 -11.75 -25.62
CA GLY A 102 -6.70 -13.00 -25.68
C GLY A 102 -6.60 -13.83 -24.39
N GLY A 103 -7.53 -13.65 -23.44
CA GLY A 103 -7.70 -14.58 -22.31
C GLY A 103 -8.48 -15.82 -22.76
N SER A 104 -8.02 -17.02 -22.42
CA SER A 104 -8.83 -18.23 -22.49
C SER A 104 -10.03 -18.06 -21.53
N TYR A 105 -11.21 -17.83 -22.09
CA TYR A 105 -12.45 -17.81 -21.31
C TYR A 105 -12.71 -19.22 -20.76
N VAL A 106 -12.89 -19.31 -19.44
CA VAL A 106 -13.26 -20.57 -18.78
C VAL A 106 -14.69 -20.94 -19.17
N ASP A 107 -14.96 -22.24 -19.34
CA ASP A 107 -16.31 -22.72 -19.66
C ASP A 107 -17.32 -22.32 -18.57
N ARG A 108 -18.23 -21.40 -18.91
CA ARG A 108 -19.31 -20.95 -18.01
C ARG A 108 -20.30 -22.05 -17.65
N ASN A 109 -20.31 -23.17 -18.37
CA ASN A 109 -21.15 -24.32 -18.05
C ASN A 109 -20.54 -25.21 -16.95
N ASP A 110 -19.30 -24.96 -16.53
CA ASP A 110 -18.69 -25.68 -15.42
C ASP A 110 -19.49 -25.44 -14.12
N PRO A 111 -19.91 -26.51 -13.42
CA PRO A 111 -20.67 -26.42 -12.19
C PRO A 111 -20.06 -25.51 -11.11
N ARG A 112 -18.74 -25.32 -11.11
CA ARG A 112 -18.01 -24.45 -10.17
C ARG A 112 -18.34 -22.96 -10.29
N TYR A 113 -18.96 -22.53 -11.40
CA TYR A 113 -19.21 -21.12 -11.70
C TYR A 113 -20.69 -20.77 -11.82
N ARG A 114 -21.59 -21.71 -11.51
CA ARG A 114 -23.05 -21.53 -11.68
C ARG A 114 -23.66 -20.52 -10.71
N ASP A 115 -22.98 -20.22 -9.62
CA ASP A 115 -23.38 -19.23 -8.61
C ASP A 115 -22.87 -17.81 -8.95
N LEU A 116 -22.06 -17.66 -9.99
CA LEU A 116 -21.66 -16.34 -10.48
C LEU A 116 -22.81 -15.65 -11.20
N PRO A 117 -23.02 -14.36 -10.94
CA PRO A 117 -23.95 -13.61 -11.76
C PRO A 117 -23.52 -13.49 -13.23
N PRO A 118 -24.48 -13.21 -14.14
CA PRO A 118 -24.31 -13.40 -15.58
C PRO A 118 -23.24 -12.51 -16.24
N ASP A 119 -22.95 -11.36 -15.64
CA ASP A 119 -21.99 -10.35 -16.11
C ASP A 119 -20.56 -10.59 -15.60
N ALA A 120 -20.34 -11.57 -14.71
CA ALA A 120 -19.01 -11.96 -14.24
C ALA A 120 -18.12 -12.43 -15.41
N THR A 121 -16.92 -11.87 -15.56
CA THR A 121 -15.94 -12.44 -16.49
C THR A 121 -14.97 -13.35 -15.76
N LEU A 122 -14.75 -14.53 -16.35
CA LEU A 122 -13.79 -15.53 -15.86
C LEU A 122 -12.57 -15.51 -16.77
N GLN A 123 -11.38 -15.42 -16.17
CA GLN A 123 -10.13 -15.46 -16.90
C GLN A 123 -9.13 -16.35 -16.17
N GLU A 124 -8.49 -17.24 -16.92
CA GLU A 124 -7.27 -17.88 -16.45
C GLU A 124 -6.19 -16.82 -16.32
N TYR A 125 -5.61 -16.74 -15.13
CA TYR A 125 -4.55 -15.80 -14.84
C TYR A 125 -3.22 -16.51 -14.72
N LYS A 126 -2.30 -16.20 -15.62
CA LYS A 126 -0.92 -16.68 -15.54
C LYS A 126 -0.10 -15.72 -14.69
N ILE A 127 0.42 -16.22 -13.58
CA ILE A 127 1.32 -15.47 -12.71
C ILE A 127 2.59 -15.13 -13.51
N PRO A 128 2.92 -13.84 -13.70
CA PRO A 128 4.11 -13.45 -14.45
C PRO A 128 5.34 -13.92 -13.68
N PRO A 129 6.29 -14.63 -14.31
CA PRO A 129 7.48 -15.12 -13.63
C PRO A 129 8.45 -13.98 -13.33
N ALA A 130 9.11 -14.03 -12.18
CA ALA A 130 10.17 -13.11 -11.83
C ALA A 130 11.31 -13.15 -12.86
N PRO A 131 11.88 -12.01 -13.26
CA PRO A 131 13.04 -11.99 -14.11
C PRO A 131 14.25 -12.60 -13.38
N ALA A 132 15.21 -13.16 -14.14
CA ALA A 132 16.42 -13.74 -13.57
C ALA A 132 17.31 -12.71 -12.85
N SER A 133 17.24 -11.46 -13.28
CA SER A 133 17.91 -10.30 -12.68
C SER A 133 17.07 -9.05 -12.90
N TYR A 134 17.18 -8.08 -12.00
CA TYR A 134 16.55 -6.78 -12.14
C TYR A 134 17.56 -5.66 -11.99
N THR A 135 17.48 -4.67 -12.89
CA THR A 135 18.29 -3.46 -12.90
C THR A 135 17.39 -2.29 -13.29
N SER A 136 17.67 -1.12 -12.74
CA SER A 136 16.90 0.07 -13.01
C SER A 136 17.77 1.16 -13.65
N PRO A 137 17.48 1.60 -14.88
CA PRO A 137 18.18 2.71 -15.51
C PRO A 137 18.13 3.99 -14.68
N ASP A 138 17.04 4.20 -13.94
CA ASP A 138 16.85 5.37 -13.07
C ASP A 138 17.80 5.32 -11.88
N VAL A 139 17.93 4.16 -11.23
CA VAL A 139 18.89 3.98 -10.12
C VAL A 139 20.33 4.14 -10.61
N GLU A 140 20.67 3.62 -11.80
CA GLU A 140 22.02 3.77 -12.35
C GLU A 140 22.38 5.23 -12.67
N GLN A 141 21.44 6.01 -13.20
CA GLN A 141 21.63 7.45 -13.39
C GLN A 141 21.82 8.18 -12.05
N LEU A 142 21.06 7.78 -11.02
CA LEU A 142 21.19 8.35 -9.68
C LEU A 142 22.54 8.03 -9.05
N ARG A 143 23.12 6.84 -9.26
CA ARG A 143 24.49 6.56 -8.78
C ARG A 143 25.51 7.55 -9.33
N ALA A 144 25.42 7.88 -10.61
CA ALA A 144 26.30 8.87 -11.22
C ALA A 144 26.09 10.26 -10.61
N TYR A 145 24.83 10.65 -10.42
CA TYR A 145 24.47 11.91 -9.77
C TYR A 145 25.00 12.02 -8.33
N VAL A 146 24.87 10.97 -7.53
CA VAL A 146 25.32 10.97 -6.12
C VAL A 146 26.82 11.19 -5.97
N ARG A 147 27.62 10.72 -6.94
CA ARG A 147 29.07 10.97 -6.97
C ARG A 147 29.41 12.44 -7.21
N THR A 148 28.53 13.22 -7.83
CA THR A 148 28.74 14.66 -8.07
C THR A 148 28.30 15.52 -6.90
N LEU A 149 27.52 14.98 -5.95
CA LEU A 149 27.08 15.71 -4.76
C LEU A 149 28.27 16.07 -3.86
N PRO A 150 28.33 17.32 -3.37
CA PRO A 150 29.39 17.75 -2.47
C PRO A 150 29.31 16.99 -1.13
N GLU A 151 30.44 16.88 -0.44
CA GLU A 151 30.41 16.46 0.95
C GLU A 151 29.67 17.52 1.79
N PRO A 152 28.80 17.11 2.73
CA PRO A 152 28.05 18.04 3.56
C PRO A 152 29.00 18.66 4.59
N ALA A 153 29.43 19.88 4.30
CA ALA A 153 30.29 20.67 5.17
C ALA A 153 29.54 21.09 6.44
N GLY A 154 30.18 20.93 7.60
CA GLY A 154 29.63 21.39 8.88
C GLY A 154 28.47 20.57 9.45
N TYR A 155 28.10 19.44 8.84
CA TYR A 155 27.08 18.54 9.41
C TYR A 155 27.64 17.78 10.61
N ALA A 156 27.02 17.97 11.79
CA ALA A 156 27.45 17.39 13.07
C ALA A 156 26.67 16.13 13.50
N GLY A 157 26.02 15.43 12.57
CA GLY A 157 25.28 14.19 12.83
C GLY A 157 25.95 12.93 12.25
N PRO A 158 25.26 11.77 12.32
CA PRO A 158 25.78 10.52 11.80
C PRO A 158 25.96 10.58 10.27
N ARG A 159 27.06 10.01 9.77
CA ARG A 159 27.42 10.01 8.34
C ARG A 159 27.48 8.59 7.81
N TYR A 160 26.73 8.29 6.75
CA TYR A 160 26.79 6.99 6.11
C TYR A 160 27.97 6.95 5.14
N ARG A 161 28.93 6.04 5.39
CA ARG A 161 30.17 5.91 4.59
C ARG A 161 30.23 4.59 3.80
N GLY A 162 29.08 3.94 3.64
CA GLY A 162 28.93 2.65 2.96
C GLY A 162 28.59 1.49 3.90
N PRO A 163 28.45 0.27 3.36
CA PRO A 163 28.03 -0.89 4.14
C PRO A 163 28.93 -1.15 5.35
N GLY A 164 28.32 -1.55 6.47
CA GLY A 164 29.03 -1.80 7.74
C GLY A 164 29.33 -0.56 8.59
N THR A 165 28.96 0.64 8.13
CA THR A 165 29.19 1.90 8.88
C THR A 165 28.06 2.25 9.85
N ILE A 166 26.95 1.51 9.81
CA ILE A 166 25.79 1.71 10.68
C ILE A 166 25.93 0.77 11.87
N ASP A 167 26.01 1.37 13.06
CA ASP A 167 25.94 0.68 14.34
C ASP A 167 24.78 1.25 15.20
N LYS A 168 24.66 0.79 16.45
CA LYS A 168 23.63 1.28 17.35
C LYS A 168 23.75 2.79 17.60
N ALA A 169 24.95 3.33 17.74
CA ALA A 169 25.17 4.75 18.03
C ALA A 169 24.76 5.64 16.84
N PHE A 170 25.03 5.17 15.61
CA PHE A 170 24.54 5.78 14.38
C PHE A 170 23.02 5.89 14.42
N VAL A 171 22.31 4.78 14.66
CA VAL A 171 20.84 4.74 14.63
C VAL A 171 20.24 5.57 15.76
N ASP A 172 20.78 5.47 16.98
CA ASP A 172 20.34 6.28 18.13
C ASP A 172 20.44 7.78 17.82
N THR A 173 21.58 8.22 17.29
CA THR A 173 21.81 9.63 16.94
C THR A 173 20.92 10.07 15.78
N MET A 174 20.74 9.21 14.77
CA MET A 174 19.89 9.50 13.61
C MET A 174 18.43 9.69 14.02
N ILE A 175 17.86 8.78 14.81
CA ILE A 175 16.48 8.90 15.31
C ILE A 175 16.33 10.14 16.21
N ALA A 176 17.33 10.43 17.07
CA ALA A 176 17.31 11.64 17.88
C ALA A 176 17.32 12.91 17.04
N ASN A 177 18.14 12.97 15.98
CA ASN A 177 18.20 14.09 15.04
C ASN A 177 16.86 14.24 14.29
N PHE A 178 16.29 13.14 13.80
CA PHE A 178 14.99 13.11 13.14
C PHE A 178 13.88 13.67 14.04
N LYS A 179 13.82 13.29 15.33
CA LYS A 179 12.85 13.84 16.29
C LYS A 179 13.02 15.35 16.52
N ASN A 180 14.20 15.90 16.24
CA ASN A 180 14.51 17.33 16.32
C ASN A 180 14.47 18.03 14.95
N GLY A 181 13.98 17.36 13.89
CA GLY A 181 13.86 17.93 12.54
C GLY A 181 15.17 18.04 11.76
N GLN A 182 16.25 17.40 12.22
CA GLN A 182 17.51 17.35 11.49
C GLN A 182 17.59 16.06 10.65
N LEU A 183 17.59 16.23 9.33
CA LEU A 183 17.67 15.12 8.37
C LEU A 183 19.10 14.60 8.18
N LEU A 184 19.23 13.46 7.48
CA LEU A 184 20.50 13.01 6.96
C LEU A 184 20.95 13.95 5.83
N PRO A 185 22.26 14.08 5.58
CA PRO A 185 22.71 14.76 4.38
C PRO A 185 22.22 14.05 3.12
N ILE A 186 21.80 14.80 2.11
CA ILE A 186 21.20 14.24 0.88
C ILE A 186 22.08 13.20 0.18
N LYS A 187 23.41 13.40 0.19
CA LYS A 187 24.38 12.43 -0.37
C LYS A 187 24.34 11.09 0.36
N ASP A 188 24.29 11.15 1.69
CA ASP A 188 24.24 9.97 2.57
C ASP A 188 22.89 9.26 2.43
N ALA A 189 21.79 10.03 2.40
CA ALA A 189 20.44 9.54 2.18
C ALA A 189 20.32 8.76 0.85
N TYR A 190 20.81 9.34 -0.25
CA TYR A 190 20.86 8.64 -1.53
C TYR A 190 21.69 7.35 -1.47
N GLN A 191 22.89 7.40 -0.90
CA GLN A 191 23.77 6.24 -0.84
C GLN A 191 23.15 5.10 0.00
N MET A 192 22.50 5.42 1.12
CA MET A 192 21.77 4.42 1.92
C MET A 192 20.64 3.78 1.12
N ALA A 193 19.81 4.59 0.44
CA ALA A 193 18.69 4.11 -0.33
C ALA A 193 19.14 3.22 -1.51
N ILE A 194 20.19 3.62 -2.22
CA ILE A 194 20.80 2.83 -3.30
C ILE A 194 21.36 1.50 -2.79
N ASP A 195 22.10 1.50 -1.67
CA ASP A 195 22.68 0.28 -1.13
C ASP A 195 21.59 -0.70 -0.64
N VAL A 196 20.46 -0.20 -0.13
CA VAL A 196 19.31 -1.04 0.20
C VAL A 196 18.63 -1.59 -1.04
N PHE A 197 18.46 -0.80 -2.10
CA PHE A 197 17.98 -1.30 -3.39
C PHE A 197 18.82 -2.51 -3.85
N ASP A 198 20.15 -2.40 -3.77
CA ASP A 198 21.09 -3.47 -4.13
C ASP A 198 20.97 -4.74 -3.27
N ILE A 199 20.44 -4.63 -2.06
CA ILE A 199 20.11 -5.77 -1.20
C ILE A 199 18.78 -6.38 -1.65
N LEU A 200 17.72 -5.56 -1.76
CA LEU A 200 16.37 -6.02 -2.02
C LEU A 200 16.20 -6.68 -3.40
N VAL A 201 16.92 -6.23 -4.44
CA VAL A 201 16.85 -6.85 -5.77
C VAL A 201 17.34 -8.29 -5.80
N LYS A 202 18.15 -8.71 -4.82
CA LYS A 202 18.66 -10.09 -4.68
C LYS A 202 17.71 -10.99 -3.90
N GLU A 203 16.71 -10.42 -3.23
CA GLU A 203 15.75 -11.17 -2.44
C GLU A 203 14.67 -11.80 -3.33
N LYS A 204 14.02 -12.84 -2.81
CA LYS A 204 12.89 -13.51 -3.48
C LYS A 204 11.59 -12.76 -3.21
N THR A 205 10.58 -13.01 -4.04
CA THR A 205 9.27 -12.39 -3.87
C THR A 205 8.56 -12.88 -2.62
N LEU A 206 8.74 -14.17 -2.29
CA LEU A 206 8.45 -14.75 -0.99
C LEU A 206 9.78 -15.06 -0.30
N GLY A 207 10.07 -14.37 0.79
CA GLY A 207 11.24 -14.67 1.62
C GLY A 207 10.97 -15.79 2.62
N ARG A 208 12.02 -16.50 3.04
CA ARG A 208 11.93 -17.52 4.11
C ARG A 208 12.77 -17.11 5.30
N VAL A 209 12.16 -17.11 6.47
CA VAL A 209 12.80 -16.69 7.72
C VAL A 209 12.93 -17.90 8.65
N PRO A 210 14.13 -18.48 8.77
CA PRO A 210 14.39 -19.49 9.77
C PRO A 210 14.49 -18.84 11.17
N VAL A 211 13.79 -19.41 12.14
CA VAL A 211 13.80 -19.04 13.55
C VAL A 211 14.28 -20.26 14.32
N PRO A 212 15.55 -20.29 14.78
CA PRO A 212 16.09 -21.45 15.51
C PRO A 212 15.34 -21.73 16.81
N GLU A 213 15.42 -22.97 17.31
CA GLU A 213 14.82 -23.36 18.60
C GLU A 213 15.26 -22.41 19.73
N GLY A 214 14.31 -21.98 20.57
CA GLY A 214 14.54 -21.04 21.66
C GLY A 214 14.75 -19.58 21.22
N LYS A 215 14.71 -19.28 19.92
CA LYS A 215 14.78 -17.90 19.39
C LYS A 215 13.38 -17.38 19.06
N LYS A 216 13.30 -16.06 18.87
CA LYS A 216 12.07 -15.35 18.53
C LYS A 216 12.20 -14.57 17.23
N VAL A 217 11.08 -14.12 16.69
CA VAL A 217 10.97 -13.15 15.60
C VAL A 217 9.80 -12.21 15.90
N THR A 218 9.96 -10.93 15.57
CA THR A 218 8.94 -9.91 15.79
C THR A 218 8.37 -9.43 14.46
N VAL A 219 7.06 -9.52 14.30
CA VAL A 219 6.31 -9.00 13.15
C VAL A 219 5.70 -7.65 13.55
N ILE A 220 6.02 -6.63 12.76
CA ILE A 220 5.62 -5.23 12.96
C ILE A 220 4.66 -4.90 11.83
N GLY A 221 3.47 -4.40 12.15
CA GLY A 221 2.49 -3.97 11.16
C GLY A 221 2.78 -2.56 10.64
N ASP A 222 1.73 -1.90 10.16
CA ASP A 222 1.79 -0.58 9.52
C ASP A 222 2.38 0.47 10.47
N LEU A 223 3.22 1.37 9.92
CA LEU A 223 3.88 2.46 10.66
C LEU A 223 3.42 3.84 10.19
N HIS A 224 3.09 3.99 8.90
CA HIS A 224 2.53 5.21 8.30
C HIS A 224 3.19 6.52 8.75
N GLY A 225 4.52 6.58 8.72
CA GLY A 225 5.26 7.81 9.03
C GLY A 225 5.06 8.35 10.45
N GLN A 226 4.72 7.51 11.44
CA GLN A 226 4.60 7.89 12.85
C GLN A 226 5.93 7.71 13.60
N LEU A 227 6.92 8.58 13.33
CA LEU A 227 8.28 8.49 13.88
C LEU A 227 8.35 8.37 15.42
N PHE A 228 7.53 9.15 16.13
CA PHE A 228 7.59 9.22 17.59
C PHE A 228 7.10 7.93 18.25
N ASP A 229 6.04 7.35 17.68
CA ASP A 229 5.50 6.05 18.08
C ASP A 229 6.46 4.93 17.70
N PHE A 230 7.04 4.99 16.50
CA PHE A 230 8.05 4.03 16.05
C PHE A 230 9.27 4.03 16.98
N ALA A 231 9.78 5.21 17.35
CA ALA A 231 10.88 5.34 18.29
C ALA A 231 10.53 4.76 19.67
N HIS A 232 9.30 4.98 20.16
CA HIS A 232 8.85 4.41 21.43
C HIS A 232 8.71 2.88 21.35
N MET A 233 8.12 2.36 20.27
CA MET A 233 8.04 0.92 20.03
C MET A 233 9.42 0.25 20.14
N LEU A 234 10.46 0.83 19.53
CA LEU A 234 11.84 0.32 19.63
C LEU A 234 12.37 0.28 21.07
N THR A 235 11.92 1.16 21.97
CA THR A 235 12.28 1.10 23.40
C THR A 235 11.63 -0.08 24.13
N LEU A 236 10.49 -0.56 23.63
CA LEU A 236 9.76 -1.69 24.21
C LEU A 236 10.30 -3.03 23.72
N ILE A 237 10.62 -3.13 22.42
CA ILE A 237 10.97 -4.41 21.78
C ILE A 237 12.47 -4.57 21.49
N GLY A 238 13.26 -3.52 21.73
CA GLY A 238 14.67 -3.45 21.36
C GLY A 238 14.90 -3.20 19.87
N TYR A 239 16.16 -3.19 19.45
CA TYR A 239 16.53 -3.07 18.03
C TYR A 239 16.57 -4.43 17.35
N PRO A 240 16.44 -4.48 16.02
CA PRO A 240 16.69 -5.71 15.30
C PRO A 240 18.13 -6.16 15.51
N SER A 241 18.31 -7.46 15.63
CA SER A 241 19.62 -8.11 15.79
C SER A 241 19.50 -9.58 15.39
N PRO A 242 20.60 -10.36 15.31
CA PRO A 242 20.52 -11.80 15.10
C PRO A 242 19.63 -12.55 16.11
N ASP A 243 19.51 -12.03 17.34
CA ASP A 243 18.67 -12.61 18.40
C ASP A 243 17.25 -11.99 18.47
N ASN A 244 17.00 -10.94 17.68
CA ASN A 244 15.73 -10.23 17.64
C ASN A 244 15.39 -9.82 16.19
N PRO A 245 15.22 -10.78 15.26
CA PRO A 245 14.90 -10.47 13.88
C PRO A 245 13.51 -9.83 13.74
N PHE A 246 13.40 -8.85 12.83
CA PHE A 246 12.17 -8.10 12.57
C PHE A 246 11.63 -8.36 11.17
N VAL A 247 10.31 -8.48 11.05
CA VAL A 247 9.57 -8.44 9.79
C VAL A 247 8.69 -7.21 9.80
N PHE A 248 9.03 -6.19 9.02
CA PHE A 248 8.20 -5.01 8.78
C PHE A 248 7.18 -5.33 7.69
N ASN A 249 5.90 -5.33 8.04
CA ASN A 249 4.85 -5.89 7.21
C ASN A 249 4.04 -4.83 6.44
N GLY A 250 4.75 -4.05 5.63
CA GLY A 250 4.19 -3.03 4.74
C GLY A 250 3.73 -1.74 5.42
N ASP A 251 3.36 -0.77 4.58
CA ASP A 251 2.79 0.52 4.97
C ASP A 251 3.69 1.29 5.94
N PHE A 252 4.94 1.47 5.52
CA PHE A 252 5.97 2.22 6.25
C PHE A 252 5.69 3.73 6.18
N VAL A 253 5.19 4.17 5.02
CA VAL A 253 5.08 5.57 4.62
C VAL A 253 3.62 5.99 4.43
N ASP A 254 3.46 7.24 3.97
CA ASP A 254 2.20 7.94 3.75
C ASP A 254 1.39 8.21 5.02
N ARG A 255 0.42 9.12 4.89
CA ARG A 255 -0.51 9.55 5.95
C ARG A 255 0.17 10.35 7.05
N GLY A 256 1.13 9.78 7.78
CA GLY A 256 1.91 10.49 8.79
C GLY A 256 2.97 11.41 8.15
N PRO A 257 3.35 12.52 8.81
CA PRO A 257 4.24 13.53 8.24
C PRO A 257 5.74 13.28 8.51
N TRP A 258 6.10 12.11 9.04
CA TRP A 258 7.49 11.68 9.24
C TRP A 258 7.81 10.38 8.52
N SER A 259 7.23 10.20 7.32
CA SER A 259 7.44 9.02 6.49
C SER A 259 8.90 8.89 6.04
N VAL A 260 9.58 10.01 5.75
CA VAL A 260 10.99 10.05 5.39
C VAL A 260 11.86 9.50 6.53
N GLU A 261 11.64 9.97 7.75
CA GLU A 261 12.41 9.58 8.92
C GLU A 261 12.17 8.12 9.30
N VAL A 262 10.92 7.64 9.23
CA VAL A 262 10.60 6.22 9.42
C VAL A 262 11.28 5.39 8.34
N MET A 263 11.15 5.76 7.07
CA MET A 263 11.75 5.01 5.96
C MET A 263 13.27 4.91 6.11
N PHE A 264 13.98 6.02 6.37
CA PHE A 264 15.43 5.99 6.57
C PHE A 264 15.87 5.20 7.81
N SER A 265 15.03 5.13 8.85
CA SER A 265 15.27 4.25 10.00
C SER A 265 15.18 2.78 9.61
N LEU A 266 14.19 2.39 8.81
CA LEU A 266 14.06 1.02 8.27
C LEU A 266 15.24 0.68 7.34
N LEU A 267 15.64 1.59 6.45
CA LEU A 267 16.81 1.41 5.59
C LEU A 267 18.09 1.20 6.41
N ALA A 268 18.29 1.99 7.47
CA ALA A 268 19.44 1.82 8.36
C ALA A 268 19.46 0.44 9.02
N PHE A 269 18.31 -0.02 9.54
CA PHE A 269 18.21 -1.37 10.10
C PHE A 269 18.46 -2.46 9.07
N LYS A 270 17.95 -2.30 7.84
CA LYS A 270 18.19 -3.25 6.75
C LYS A 270 19.68 -3.34 6.38
N LEU A 271 20.38 -2.21 6.33
CA LEU A 271 21.82 -2.15 6.09
C LEU A 271 22.64 -2.73 7.25
N MET A 272 22.20 -2.51 8.49
CA MET A 272 22.87 -2.99 9.70
C MET A 272 22.74 -4.52 9.84
N HIS A 273 21.55 -5.07 9.54
CA HIS A 273 21.23 -6.49 9.72
C HIS A 273 20.44 -7.07 8.53
N PRO A 274 21.02 -7.17 7.32
CA PRO A 274 20.29 -7.55 6.11
C PRO A 274 19.67 -8.95 6.16
N GLN A 275 20.24 -9.86 6.98
CA GLN A 275 19.76 -11.23 7.18
C GLN A 275 18.75 -11.38 8.34
N HIS A 276 18.48 -10.30 9.08
CA HIS A 276 17.59 -10.32 10.26
C HIS A 276 16.55 -9.19 10.25
N VAL A 277 16.55 -8.36 9.22
CA VAL A 277 15.54 -7.33 8.97
C VAL A 277 14.89 -7.64 7.63
N PHE A 278 13.63 -8.03 7.70
CA PHE A 278 12.82 -8.44 6.56
C PHE A 278 11.74 -7.38 6.32
N MET A 279 11.44 -7.12 5.06
CA MET A 279 10.47 -6.09 4.65
C MET A 279 9.49 -6.72 3.67
N ASN A 280 8.20 -6.63 3.98
CA ASN A 280 7.13 -6.88 3.02
C ASN A 280 6.63 -5.56 2.47
N ARG A 281 6.34 -5.52 1.18
CA ARG A 281 5.69 -4.40 0.52
C ARG A 281 4.25 -4.30 1.03
N GLY A 282 3.82 -3.10 1.40
CA GLY A 282 2.42 -2.76 1.63
C GLY A 282 1.80 -2.09 0.41
N ASN A 283 0.52 -1.76 0.49
CA ASN A 283 -0.13 -1.07 -0.61
C ASN A 283 0.29 0.40 -0.71
N HIS A 284 0.77 0.99 0.39
CA HIS A 284 1.32 2.34 0.41
C HIS A 284 2.75 2.41 -0.15
N GLU A 285 3.44 1.30 -0.36
CA GLU A 285 4.68 1.25 -1.13
C GLU A 285 4.40 1.16 -2.64
N SER A 286 3.57 2.07 -3.15
CA SER A 286 3.23 2.22 -4.57
C SER A 286 3.24 3.68 -4.98
N GLU A 287 3.61 3.96 -6.23
CA GLU A 287 3.71 5.34 -6.72
C GLU A 287 2.36 6.07 -6.64
N MET A 288 1.27 5.35 -6.91
CA MET A 288 -0.07 5.89 -6.80
C MET A 288 -0.32 6.36 -5.36
N ALA A 289 -0.11 5.49 -4.38
CA ALA A 289 -0.33 5.85 -2.99
C ALA A 289 0.56 7.04 -2.57
N ASN A 290 1.83 7.04 -2.95
CA ASN A 290 2.77 8.06 -2.50
C ASN A 290 2.52 9.45 -3.06
N HIS A 291 1.99 9.55 -4.29
CA HIS A 291 1.57 10.83 -4.85
C HIS A 291 0.37 11.41 -4.09
N PHE A 292 -0.61 10.58 -3.73
CA PHE A 292 -1.85 11.05 -3.12
C PHE A 292 -1.74 11.23 -1.61
N TYR A 293 -1.08 10.30 -0.91
CA TYR A 293 -1.10 10.21 0.55
C TYR A 293 0.14 10.76 1.25
N GLY A 294 1.11 11.24 0.47
CA GLY A 294 2.02 12.31 0.88
C GLY A 294 3.49 11.96 0.97
N PHE A 295 3.90 10.70 0.80
CA PHE A 295 5.31 10.36 0.88
C PHE A 295 6.16 11.04 -0.20
N PHE A 296 5.68 11.12 -1.45
CA PHE A 296 6.44 11.83 -2.49
C PHE A 296 6.45 13.33 -2.29
N GLY A 297 5.34 13.92 -1.83
CA GLY A 297 5.32 15.33 -1.41
C GLY A 297 6.29 15.60 -0.26
N GLU A 298 6.42 14.66 0.68
CA GLU A 298 7.34 14.76 1.82
C GLU A 298 8.80 14.63 1.38
N VAL A 299 9.12 13.67 0.51
CA VAL A 299 10.46 13.49 -0.08
C VAL A 299 10.88 14.74 -0.86
N GLU A 300 10.00 15.30 -1.67
CA GLU A 300 10.28 16.54 -2.41
C GLU A 300 10.49 17.74 -1.49
N ALA A 301 9.69 17.86 -0.43
CA ALA A 301 9.82 18.95 0.54
C ALA A 301 11.08 18.85 1.43
N LYS A 302 11.47 17.62 1.82
CA LYS A 302 12.59 17.37 2.74
C LYS A 302 13.93 17.17 2.04
N TYR A 303 13.92 16.71 0.80
CA TYR A 303 15.09 16.53 -0.05
C TYR A 303 14.87 17.15 -1.42
N GLU A 304 14.55 16.33 -2.43
CA GLU A 304 14.27 16.76 -3.78
C GLU A 304 13.42 15.72 -4.52
N LYS A 305 12.61 16.18 -5.47
CA LYS A 305 11.76 15.32 -6.31
C LYS A 305 12.50 14.21 -7.03
N LYS A 306 13.78 14.45 -7.37
CA LYS A 306 14.66 13.47 -8.04
C LYS A 306 14.89 12.21 -7.21
N MET A 307 14.61 12.23 -5.90
CA MET A 307 14.72 11.05 -5.04
C MET A 307 13.48 10.14 -5.11
N CYS A 308 12.32 10.62 -5.56
CA CYS A 308 11.09 9.82 -5.61
C CYS A 308 11.21 8.57 -6.50
N PRO A 309 11.80 8.62 -7.71
CA PRO A 309 12.01 7.42 -8.52
C PRO A 309 12.85 6.34 -7.82
N LEU A 310 13.84 6.73 -7.01
CA LEU A 310 14.63 5.76 -6.24
C LEU A 310 13.78 4.98 -5.25
N PHE A 311 12.88 5.67 -4.55
CA PHE A 311 11.98 5.01 -3.61
C PHE A 311 10.95 4.13 -4.31
N ALA A 312 10.41 4.55 -5.47
CA ALA A 312 9.56 3.69 -6.29
C ALA A 312 10.27 2.37 -6.66
N GLU A 313 11.55 2.44 -7.03
CA GLU A 313 12.37 1.28 -7.37
C GLU A 313 12.69 0.41 -6.15
N ILE A 314 12.95 1.00 -4.98
CA ILE A 314 13.09 0.27 -3.70
C ILE A 314 11.79 -0.50 -3.38
N PHE A 315 10.64 0.15 -3.55
CA PHE A 315 9.35 -0.46 -3.30
C PHE A 315 9.05 -1.60 -4.26
N ARG A 316 9.36 -1.46 -5.55
CA ARG A 316 9.31 -2.56 -6.54
C ARG A 316 10.23 -3.72 -6.18
N ALA A 317 11.40 -3.45 -5.60
CA ALA A 317 12.35 -4.47 -5.19
C ALA A 317 11.97 -5.16 -3.86
N THR A 318 11.09 -4.56 -3.05
CA THR A 318 10.69 -5.08 -1.73
C THR A 318 9.86 -6.38 -1.87
N PRO A 319 10.22 -7.48 -1.19
CA PRO A 319 9.44 -8.73 -1.19
C PRO A 319 7.95 -8.51 -0.87
N LEU A 320 7.06 -9.38 -1.36
CA LEU A 320 5.62 -9.25 -1.12
C LEU A 320 5.17 -9.95 0.17
N CYS A 321 5.87 -11.00 0.57
CA CYS A 321 5.54 -11.76 1.77
C CYS A 321 6.76 -12.53 2.29
N HIS A 322 6.66 -13.02 3.52
CA HIS A 322 7.64 -13.93 4.13
C HIS A 322 6.95 -15.14 4.76
N VAL A 323 7.64 -16.27 4.83
CA VAL A 323 7.20 -17.44 5.60
C VAL A 323 8.19 -17.73 6.72
N LEU A 324 7.70 -17.79 7.95
CA LEU A 324 8.50 -18.08 9.15
C LEU A 324 8.48 -19.58 9.42
N ASN A 325 9.66 -20.21 9.51
CA ASN A 325 9.84 -21.66 9.72
C ASN A 325 9.03 -22.59 8.79
N ASN A 326 8.61 -22.12 7.61
CA ASN A 326 7.66 -22.85 6.73
C ASN A 326 6.29 -23.10 7.38
N GLU A 327 5.93 -22.36 8.43
CA GLU A 327 4.72 -22.57 9.21
C GLU A 327 3.78 -21.36 9.20
N VAL A 328 4.33 -20.14 9.27
CA VAL A 328 3.53 -18.90 9.41
C VAL A 328 3.73 -18.03 8.19
N PHE A 329 2.66 -17.74 7.47
CA PHE A 329 2.65 -16.82 6.33
C PHE A 329 2.47 -15.39 6.83
N VAL A 330 3.38 -14.49 6.43
CA VAL A 330 3.36 -13.07 6.81
C VAL A 330 3.23 -12.24 5.54
N VAL A 331 2.14 -11.47 5.44
CA VAL A 331 1.76 -10.72 4.25
C VAL A 331 1.08 -9.42 4.65
N HIS A 332 1.22 -8.32 3.91
CA HIS A 332 0.59 -7.06 4.31
C HIS A 332 -0.94 -7.13 4.18
N GLY A 333 -1.42 -7.36 2.95
CA GLY A 333 -2.80 -7.56 2.58
C GLY A 333 -3.31 -8.90 3.07
N GLY A 334 -3.44 -9.88 2.20
CA GLY A 334 -3.98 -11.17 2.62
C GLY A 334 -3.56 -12.31 1.73
N ILE A 335 -4.44 -13.29 1.59
CA ILE A 335 -4.19 -14.49 0.79
C ILE A 335 -4.54 -14.23 -0.68
N PRO A 336 -4.06 -15.07 -1.62
CA PRO A 336 -4.41 -14.94 -3.02
C PRO A 336 -5.93 -14.95 -3.27
N GLY A 337 -6.34 -14.33 -4.37
CA GLY A 337 -7.71 -14.34 -4.85
C GLY A 337 -8.15 -15.69 -5.43
N PRO A 338 -9.41 -15.81 -5.88
CA PRO A 338 -9.95 -17.05 -6.44
C PRO A 338 -9.22 -17.45 -7.73
N ASP A 339 -9.18 -18.76 -7.99
CA ASP A 339 -8.74 -19.35 -9.25
C ASP A 339 -9.85 -20.25 -9.85
N PRO A 340 -10.33 -20.00 -11.08
CA PRO A 340 -9.99 -18.88 -11.98
C PRO A 340 -10.40 -17.52 -11.43
N ARG A 341 -9.75 -16.47 -11.95
CA ARG A 341 -10.03 -15.09 -11.56
C ARG A 341 -11.44 -14.69 -11.96
N VAL A 342 -12.10 -13.97 -11.06
CA VAL A 342 -13.46 -13.48 -11.24
C VAL A 342 -13.47 -11.96 -11.25
N TRP A 343 -13.78 -11.36 -12.39
CA TRP A 343 -13.84 -9.91 -12.55
C TRP A 343 -15.29 -9.43 -12.61
N TRP A 344 -15.55 -8.28 -11.97
CA TRP A 344 -16.88 -7.68 -11.89
C TRP A 344 -16.91 -6.30 -12.55
N LYS A 345 -18.04 -5.94 -13.17
CA LYS A 345 -18.33 -4.56 -13.54
C LYS A 345 -19.11 -3.87 -12.42
N GLY A 346 -18.43 -3.04 -11.62
CA GLY A 346 -19.05 -2.21 -10.59
C GLY A 346 -19.04 -2.79 -9.17
N ILE A 347 -19.13 -1.90 -8.18
CA ILE A 347 -19.05 -2.20 -6.73
C ILE A 347 -20.47 -2.40 -6.19
N ASN A 348 -21.01 -3.61 -6.30
CA ASN A 348 -22.20 -3.99 -5.53
C ASN A 348 -21.79 -5.12 -4.59
N ASN A 349 -21.60 -4.80 -3.30
CA ASN A 349 -21.15 -5.69 -2.20
C ASN A 349 -22.10 -6.89 -1.92
N GLN A 350 -22.64 -7.55 -2.94
CA GLN A 350 -23.76 -8.48 -2.82
C GLN A 350 -23.52 -9.87 -3.39
N VAL A 351 -22.31 -10.19 -3.85
CA VAL A 351 -22.01 -11.52 -4.41
C VAL A 351 -20.86 -12.14 -3.63
N GLY A 352 -21.20 -12.93 -2.61
CA GLY A 352 -20.28 -13.89 -2.02
C GLY A 352 -20.44 -15.23 -2.71
N PHE A 353 -19.35 -15.92 -3.04
CA PHE A 353 -19.41 -17.26 -3.62
C PHE A 353 -18.59 -18.24 -2.80
N SER A 354 -19.16 -19.43 -2.57
CA SER A 354 -18.56 -20.47 -1.72
C SER A 354 -17.85 -21.54 -2.55
N GLY A 355 -16.85 -22.21 -1.96
CA GLY A 355 -16.28 -23.43 -2.54
C GLY A 355 -15.26 -23.22 -3.67
N ARG A 356 -14.70 -22.01 -3.79
CA ARG A 356 -13.55 -21.76 -4.68
C ARG A 356 -12.27 -21.86 -3.87
N THR A 357 -11.50 -22.91 -4.14
CA THR A 357 -10.25 -23.21 -3.46
C THR A 357 -9.08 -22.56 -4.18
N ILE A 358 -8.10 -22.08 -3.41
CA ILE A 358 -6.84 -21.56 -3.95
C ILE A 358 -5.92 -22.75 -4.27
N GLU A 359 -5.51 -22.86 -5.52
CA GLU A 359 -4.45 -23.78 -5.95
C GLU A 359 -3.06 -23.12 -5.99
N ILE A 360 -2.98 -21.80 -5.75
CA ILE A 360 -1.71 -21.06 -5.73
C ILE A 360 -0.83 -21.54 -4.56
N SER A 361 0.29 -22.12 -4.93
CA SER A 361 1.33 -22.61 -4.02
C SER A 361 2.29 -21.50 -3.59
N LEU A 362 2.98 -21.70 -2.46
CA LEU A 362 4.07 -20.81 -2.04
C LEU A 362 5.19 -20.70 -3.08
N ALA A 363 5.43 -21.77 -3.86
CA ALA A 363 6.43 -21.76 -4.92
C ALA A 363 6.04 -20.84 -6.09
N GLU A 364 4.75 -20.77 -6.42
CA GLU A 364 4.27 -19.84 -7.43
C GLU A 364 4.37 -18.39 -6.96
N ILE A 365 4.06 -18.12 -5.68
CA ILE A 365 4.28 -16.79 -5.09
C ILE A 365 5.77 -16.43 -5.08
N GLU A 366 6.64 -17.35 -4.67
CA GLU A 366 8.09 -17.15 -4.58
C GLU A 366 8.72 -16.78 -5.93
N ASN A 367 8.19 -17.37 -7.02
CA ASN A 367 8.67 -17.15 -8.38
C ASN A 367 7.88 -16.08 -9.14
N SER A 368 6.93 -15.39 -8.52
CA SER A 368 6.15 -14.32 -9.15
C SER A 368 6.95 -13.02 -9.31
N ASN A 369 6.69 -12.28 -10.39
CA ASN A 369 7.32 -11.00 -10.66
C ASN A 369 6.77 -9.91 -9.74
N ARG A 370 7.64 -9.34 -8.90
CA ARG A 370 7.28 -8.20 -8.04
C ARG A 370 7.78 -6.84 -8.54
N PHE A 371 8.66 -6.81 -9.54
CA PHE A 371 9.37 -5.60 -9.97
C PHE A 371 8.53 -4.71 -10.89
N MET A 372 7.36 -4.32 -10.41
CA MET A 372 6.34 -3.58 -11.15
C MET A 372 5.36 -2.92 -10.18
N GLU A 373 4.54 -2.00 -10.67
CA GLU A 373 3.43 -1.44 -9.88
C GLU A 373 2.28 -2.43 -9.74
N PRO A 374 1.54 -2.40 -8.61
CA PRO A 374 0.31 -3.18 -8.47
C PRO A 374 -0.75 -2.71 -9.46
N ASN A 375 -1.27 -3.64 -10.25
CA ASN A 375 -2.31 -3.45 -11.24
C ASN A 375 -3.21 -4.69 -11.28
N PRO A 376 -4.51 -4.58 -10.97
CA PRO A 376 -5.42 -5.71 -10.95
C PRO A 376 -5.47 -6.49 -12.27
N LYS A 377 -5.30 -5.85 -13.43
CA LYS A 377 -5.36 -6.55 -14.72
C LYS A 377 -4.06 -7.27 -15.08
N GLU A 378 -2.91 -6.71 -14.70
CA GLU A 378 -1.59 -7.22 -15.11
C GLU A 378 -0.99 -8.18 -14.08
N ASN A 379 -1.16 -7.88 -12.78
CA ASN A 379 -0.58 -8.65 -11.69
C ASN A 379 -1.52 -8.81 -10.47
N PRO A 380 -2.74 -9.32 -10.65
CA PRO A 380 -3.72 -9.42 -9.58
C PRO A 380 -3.25 -10.22 -8.36
N LEU A 381 -2.28 -11.15 -8.49
CA LEU A 381 -1.74 -11.85 -7.33
C LEU A 381 -1.03 -10.88 -6.39
N MET A 382 -0.23 -9.96 -6.94
CA MET A 382 0.38 -8.89 -6.16
C MET A 382 -0.71 -8.04 -5.50
N VAL A 383 -1.75 -7.69 -6.23
CA VAL A 383 -2.87 -6.90 -5.67
C VAL A 383 -3.52 -7.62 -4.50
N ASP A 384 -3.80 -8.92 -4.58
CA ASP A 384 -4.40 -9.67 -3.46
C ASP A 384 -3.51 -9.65 -2.22
N LEU A 385 -2.21 -9.89 -2.39
CA LEU A 385 -1.23 -9.90 -1.31
C LEU A 385 -1.06 -8.51 -0.67
N LEU A 386 -1.37 -7.43 -1.39
CA LEU A 386 -1.27 -6.06 -0.88
C LEU A 386 -2.61 -5.50 -0.36
N TRP A 387 -3.77 -5.98 -0.84
CA TRP A 387 -5.05 -5.28 -0.63
C TRP A 387 -6.22 -6.14 -0.12
N SER A 388 -6.14 -7.47 -0.17
CA SER A 388 -7.27 -8.32 0.27
C SER A 388 -7.50 -8.24 1.77
N ASP A 389 -8.74 -8.50 2.22
CA ASP A 389 -9.11 -8.48 3.65
C ASP A 389 -9.83 -9.75 4.11
N PRO A 390 -9.58 -10.22 5.34
CA PRO A 390 -10.32 -11.32 5.95
C PRO A 390 -11.69 -10.85 6.47
N LYS A 391 -12.67 -10.73 5.57
CA LYS A 391 -14.05 -10.32 5.88
C LYS A 391 -15.05 -11.27 5.23
N GLY A 392 -16.12 -11.57 5.94
CA GLY A 392 -17.22 -12.40 5.46
C GLY A 392 -17.43 -13.65 6.31
N LYS A 393 -18.27 -14.58 5.83
CA LYS A 393 -18.55 -15.86 6.51
C LYS A 393 -17.98 -17.06 5.77
N ILE A 394 -18.23 -17.16 4.47
CA ILE A 394 -17.79 -18.28 3.63
C ILE A 394 -17.43 -17.70 2.26
N GLY A 395 -16.33 -18.17 1.68
CA GLY A 395 -15.93 -17.88 0.31
C GLY A 395 -15.28 -16.52 0.11
N TYR A 396 -15.29 -16.05 -1.13
CA TYR A 396 -14.82 -14.71 -1.47
C TYR A 396 -15.98 -13.75 -1.71
N GLY A 397 -15.72 -12.45 -1.53
CA GLY A 397 -16.63 -11.38 -1.93
C GLY A 397 -15.88 -10.18 -2.50
N PRO A 398 -16.57 -9.23 -3.15
CA PRO A 398 -15.95 -8.01 -3.65
C PRO A 398 -15.50 -7.11 -2.50
N SER A 399 -14.34 -6.47 -2.65
CA SER A 399 -13.85 -5.44 -1.75
C SER A 399 -14.16 -4.04 -2.30
N GLY A 400 -14.60 -3.14 -1.42
CA GLY A 400 -14.81 -1.73 -1.77
C GLY A 400 -13.53 -0.88 -1.80
N ARG A 401 -12.34 -1.49 -1.65
CA ARG A 401 -11.05 -0.77 -1.63
C ARG A 401 -10.63 -0.24 -3.00
N MET A 402 -11.01 -0.93 -4.07
CA MET A 402 -10.84 -0.48 -5.46
C MET A 402 -12.11 -0.81 -6.25
N SER A 403 -12.24 -0.19 -7.42
CA SER A 403 -13.35 -0.43 -8.34
C SER A 403 -13.38 -1.85 -8.92
N GLU A 404 -12.22 -2.52 -9.01
CA GLU A 404 -12.09 -3.86 -9.60
C GLU A 404 -10.97 -4.65 -8.92
N GLY A 405 -11.12 -5.98 -8.82
CA GLY A 405 -10.00 -6.92 -8.63
C GLY A 405 -9.43 -7.13 -7.23
N ILE A 406 -10.09 -6.62 -6.18
CA ILE A 406 -9.73 -6.94 -4.79
C ILE A 406 -10.85 -7.76 -4.16
N TYR A 407 -10.46 -8.80 -3.42
CA TYR A 407 -11.38 -9.70 -2.75
C TYR A 407 -11.34 -9.58 -1.23
N LEU A 408 -12.52 -9.71 -0.63
CA LEU A 408 -12.68 -10.14 0.74
C LEU A 408 -12.65 -11.66 0.77
N PHE A 409 -12.09 -12.27 1.80
CA PHE A 409 -12.03 -13.73 1.93
C PHE A 409 -12.51 -14.19 3.31
N GLY A 410 -13.27 -15.29 3.34
CA GLY A 410 -13.78 -15.93 4.54
C GLY A 410 -12.82 -16.96 5.15
N PRO A 411 -13.17 -17.50 6.33
CA PRO A 411 -12.38 -18.49 7.05
C PRO A 411 -12.10 -19.77 6.26
N ASP A 412 -13.07 -20.28 5.51
CA ASP A 412 -12.93 -21.47 4.64
C ASP A 412 -11.84 -21.28 3.57
N VAL A 413 -11.77 -20.10 2.96
CA VAL A 413 -10.76 -19.77 1.96
C VAL A 413 -9.37 -19.76 2.59
N SER A 414 -9.22 -19.10 3.74
CA SER A 414 -7.94 -19.05 4.43
C SER A 414 -7.48 -20.40 4.96
N GLU A 415 -8.41 -21.22 5.46
CA GLU A 415 -8.12 -22.58 5.90
C GLU A 415 -7.64 -23.45 4.73
N ALA A 416 -8.33 -23.40 3.59
CA ALA A 416 -7.93 -24.14 2.40
C ALA A 416 -6.52 -23.74 1.93
N PHE A 417 -6.23 -22.43 1.86
CA PHE A 417 -4.90 -21.93 1.50
C PHE A 417 -3.81 -22.47 2.43
N MET A 418 -4.05 -22.41 3.74
CA MET A 418 -3.07 -22.84 4.73
C MET A 418 -2.86 -24.36 4.68
N ARG A 419 -3.93 -25.16 4.56
CA ARG A 419 -3.83 -26.62 4.40
C ARG A 419 -3.04 -27.01 3.15
N ASN A 420 -3.37 -26.41 2.01
CA ASN A 420 -2.71 -26.72 0.72
C ASN A 420 -1.22 -26.39 0.74
N ASN A 421 -0.80 -25.42 1.56
CA ASN A 421 0.57 -24.96 1.66
C ASN A 421 1.31 -25.42 2.93
N ASN A 422 0.72 -26.33 3.72
CA ASN A 422 1.26 -26.82 4.99
C ASN A 422 1.60 -25.71 6.00
N LEU A 423 0.80 -24.65 6.02
CA LEU A 423 0.91 -23.53 6.95
C LEU A 423 -0.04 -23.73 8.13
N LYS A 424 0.26 -23.09 9.26
CA LYS A 424 -0.60 -23.10 10.46
C LYS A 424 -1.31 -21.78 10.72
N MET A 425 -0.83 -20.67 10.17
CA MET A 425 -1.32 -19.34 10.49
C MET A 425 -0.94 -18.32 9.42
N CYS A 426 -1.78 -17.30 9.27
CA CYS A 426 -1.48 -16.08 8.54
C CYS A 426 -1.41 -14.89 9.50
N LEU A 427 -0.29 -14.15 9.49
CA LEU A 427 -0.15 -12.85 10.13
C LEU A 427 -0.21 -11.76 9.05
N ARG A 428 -1.15 -10.83 9.18
CA ARG A 428 -1.34 -9.72 8.24
C ARG A 428 -1.46 -8.37 8.90
N SER A 429 -1.52 -7.29 8.12
CA SER A 429 -1.62 -5.91 8.65
C SER A 429 -2.75 -5.10 8.01
N HIS A 430 -2.51 -3.94 7.38
CA HIS A 430 -3.40 -3.20 6.44
C HIS A 430 -4.72 -2.65 7.01
N GLU A 431 -5.20 -3.15 8.15
CA GLU A 431 -6.43 -2.74 8.80
C GLU A 431 -6.18 -2.30 10.23
N VAL A 432 -6.52 -1.04 10.52
CA VAL A 432 -6.55 -0.51 11.87
C VAL A 432 -7.46 -1.37 12.76
N LYS A 433 -6.93 -1.84 13.89
CA LYS A 433 -7.71 -2.54 14.93
C LYS A 433 -7.63 -1.76 16.23
N ALA A 434 -8.74 -1.67 16.97
CA ALA A 434 -8.82 -0.88 18.20
C ALA A 434 -7.75 -1.24 19.24
N GLN A 435 -7.38 -2.53 19.33
CA GLN A 435 -6.35 -3.03 20.25
C GLN A 435 -4.97 -3.17 19.59
N GLY A 436 -4.78 -2.70 18.36
CA GLY A 436 -3.55 -2.92 17.58
C GLY A 436 -3.43 -4.33 17.00
N TYR A 437 -4.35 -5.25 17.33
CA TYR A 437 -4.43 -6.56 16.71
C TYR A 437 -5.87 -7.10 16.73
N ARG A 438 -6.14 -8.14 15.92
CA ARG A 438 -7.40 -8.90 15.93
C ARG A 438 -7.19 -10.30 15.34
N TYR A 439 -7.84 -11.30 15.90
CA TYR A 439 -8.06 -12.59 15.23
C TYR A 439 -9.25 -12.42 14.29
N ASP A 440 -9.00 -12.27 13.00
CA ASP A 440 -10.05 -12.10 12.00
C ASP A 440 -10.72 -13.42 11.67
N HIS A 441 -9.92 -14.48 11.54
CA HIS A 441 -10.40 -15.86 11.48
C HIS A 441 -9.80 -16.63 12.67
N GLU A 442 -10.64 -17.34 13.40
CA GLU A 442 -10.27 -18.17 14.55
C GLU A 442 -10.24 -19.66 14.17
N GLY A 443 -9.73 -20.51 15.07
CA GLY A 443 -9.71 -21.97 14.89
C GLY A 443 -8.30 -22.53 14.66
N GLN A 444 -8.20 -23.64 13.93
CA GLN A 444 -6.93 -24.35 13.70
C GLN A 444 -5.95 -23.55 12.83
N PHE A 445 -6.47 -22.72 11.92
CA PHE A 445 -5.71 -21.93 10.97
C PHE A 445 -6.07 -20.45 11.09
N PRO A 446 -5.59 -19.76 12.15
CA PRO A 446 -5.98 -18.39 12.40
C PRO A 446 -5.42 -17.43 11.33
N VAL A 447 -6.21 -16.41 11.03
CA VAL A 447 -5.77 -15.20 10.32
C VAL A 447 -5.81 -14.06 11.31
N ILE A 448 -4.65 -13.44 11.54
CA ILE A 448 -4.46 -12.45 12.59
C ILE A 448 -3.96 -11.15 11.96
N THR A 449 -4.68 -10.06 12.20
CA THR A 449 -4.17 -8.72 11.88
C THR A 449 -3.34 -8.16 13.04
N VAL A 450 -2.19 -7.56 12.74
CA VAL A 450 -1.38 -6.72 13.63
C VAL A 450 -1.17 -5.34 12.99
N PHE A 451 -1.28 -4.28 13.78
CA PHE A 451 -1.22 -2.89 13.32
C PHE A 451 -0.39 -2.05 14.31
N SER A 452 0.64 -1.37 13.83
CA SER A 452 1.70 -0.79 14.67
C SER A 452 1.69 0.75 14.74
N ALA A 453 0.65 1.41 14.22
CA ALA A 453 0.46 2.85 14.29
C ALA A 453 -0.64 3.23 15.31
N PRO A 454 -0.31 3.65 16.54
CA PRO A 454 -1.32 3.98 17.56
C PRO A 454 -1.96 5.34 17.27
N ASN A 455 -3.19 5.54 17.75
CA ASN A 455 -4.01 6.73 17.47
C ASN A 455 -3.90 7.17 16.00
N TYR A 456 -4.07 6.22 15.09
CA TYR A 456 -3.78 6.39 13.67
C TYR A 456 -4.38 7.68 13.11
N VAL A 457 -3.57 8.41 12.36
CA VAL A 457 -3.87 9.73 11.77
C VAL A 457 -4.43 10.76 12.76
N ASP A 458 -3.96 10.70 14.00
CA ASP A 458 -4.31 11.55 15.15
C ASP A 458 -5.78 11.49 15.57
N LYS A 459 -6.54 10.50 15.09
CA LYS A 459 -8.01 10.49 15.20
C LYS A 459 -8.61 9.13 15.53
N ALA A 460 -7.95 8.03 15.19
CA ALA A 460 -8.55 6.71 15.29
C ALA A 460 -8.67 6.22 16.75
N GLY A 461 -7.86 6.73 17.68
CA GLY A 461 -7.90 6.36 19.09
C GLY A 461 -7.55 4.89 19.39
N ASN A 462 -7.02 4.16 18.41
CA ASN A 462 -6.60 2.77 18.58
C ASN A 462 -5.28 2.66 19.36
N LYS A 463 -5.08 1.53 20.04
CA LYS A 463 -3.74 1.05 20.41
C LYS A 463 -2.99 0.55 19.18
N ALA A 464 -1.69 0.43 19.30
CA ALA A 464 -0.85 -0.35 18.39
C ALA A 464 -0.37 -1.63 19.06
N ALA A 465 0.07 -2.59 18.25
CA ALA A 465 0.72 -3.80 18.72
C ALA A 465 1.82 -4.25 17.76
N VAL A 466 2.74 -5.07 18.27
CA VAL A 466 3.61 -5.94 17.47
C VAL A 466 3.41 -7.39 17.90
N ALA A 467 3.66 -8.33 17.00
CA ALA A 467 3.45 -9.75 17.22
C ALA A 467 4.80 -10.47 17.39
N VAL A 468 5.03 -11.08 18.54
CA VAL A 468 6.25 -11.84 18.84
C VAL A 468 5.95 -13.34 18.74
N MET A 469 6.66 -14.02 17.85
CA MET A 469 6.61 -15.48 17.69
C MET A 469 7.88 -16.09 18.27
N THR A 470 7.76 -17.16 19.07
CA THR A 470 8.90 -17.85 19.66
C THR A 470 8.93 -19.30 19.20
N ASN A 471 10.07 -19.78 18.70
CA ASN A 471 10.22 -21.20 18.39
C ASN A 471 10.42 -22.00 19.69
N ARG A 472 9.48 -22.88 20.00
CA ARG A 472 9.55 -23.80 21.14
C ARG A 472 9.16 -25.20 20.70
N GLY A 473 10.02 -26.17 20.99
CA GLY A 473 9.82 -27.57 20.59
C GLY A 473 9.87 -27.78 19.07
N GLY A 474 10.60 -26.93 18.34
CA GLY A 474 10.76 -26.99 16.89
C GLY A 474 9.62 -26.37 16.08
N SER A 475 8.65 -25.73 16.73
CA SER A 475 7.53 -25.03 16.08
C SER A 475 7.30 -23.63 16.66
N LEU A 476 6.93 -22.67 15.81
CA LEU A 476 6.60 -21.30 16.25
C LEU A 476 5.33 -21.23 17.10
N GLN A 477 5.44 -20.74 18.33
CA GLN A 477 4.31 -20.49 19.22
C GLN A 477 3.99 -18.99 19.28
N GLY A 478 2.74 -18.65 19.58
CA GLY A 478 2.25 -17.27 19.70
C GLY A 478 1.15 -16.94 18.67
N PRO A 479 0.97 -15.66 18.32
CA PRO A 479 1.78 -14.51 18.74
C PRO A 479 1.51 -14.05 20.18
N GLU A 480 2.57 -13.64 20.89
CA GLU A 480 2.46 -12.74 22.04
C GLU A 480 2.42 -11.30 21.52
N PHE A 481 1.43 -10.52 21.94
CA PHE A 481 1.31 -9.13 21.50
C PHE A 481 1.89 -8.15 22.52
N ILE A 482 2.79 -7.29 22.07
CA ILE A 482 3.26 -6.16 22.84
C ILE A 482 2.48 -4.93 22.36
N GLN A 483 1.51 -4.49 23.16
CA GLN A 483 0.66 -3.34 22.86
C GLN A 483 1.28 -2.04 23.39
N PHE A 484 1.02 -0.93 22.69
CA PHE A 484 1.46 0.40 23.11
C PHE A 484 0.49 1.50 22.65
N ASP A 485 0.56 2.63 23.34
CA ASP A 485 -0.26 3.81 23.10
C ASP A 485 0.53 4.91 22.37
N ALA A 486 -0.20 5.85 21.77
CA ALA A 486 0.39 6.94 20.99
C ALA A 486 1.22 7.88 21.86
N GLN A 487 2.29 8.40 21.28
CA GLN A 487 3.24 9.29 21.90
C GLN A 487 3.02 10.74 21.45
N PRO A 488 3.32 11.73 22.31
CA PRO A 488 3.34 13.11 21.89
C PRO A 488 4.33 13.36 20.75
N HIS A 489 3.90 14.15 19.77
CA HIS A 489 4.72 14.58 18.63
C HIS A 489 4.48 16.07 18.33
N PRO A 490 5.37 16.73 17.56
CA PRO A 490 5.16 18.10 17.09
C PRO A 490 3.81 18.25 16.36
N PRO A 491 3.20 19.45 16.37
CA PRO A 491 1.86 19.69 15.82
C PRO A 491 1.86 19.81 14.29
N VAL A 492 2.42 18.81 13.61
CA VAL A 492 2.33 18.65 12.15
C VAL A 492 1.18 17.68 11.87
N PRO A 493 0.13 18.09 11.15
CA PRO A 493 -1.03 17.23 10.96
C PRO A 493 -0.73 16.07 10.02
N SER A 494 -1.41 14.95 10.24
CA SER A 494 -1.46 13.87 9.25
C SER A 494 -1.99 14.37 7.89
N GLY A 495 -1.35 13.94 6.81
CA GLY A 495 -1.61 14.40 5.44
C GLY A 495 -1.01 15.77 5.12
N ALA A 496 -0.10 16.29 5.94
CA ALA A 496 0.54 17.59 5.70
C ALA A 496 1.18 17.69 4.31
N TYR A 497 1.80 16.60 3.86
CA TYR A 497 2.47 16.49 2.56
C TYR A 497 1.67 15.72 1.51
N ALA A 498 0.41 15.36 1.80
CA ALA A 498 -0.49 14.72 0.83
C ALA A 498 -0.86 15.71 -0.29
N ALA A 499 -1.43 15.21 -1.40
CA ALA A 499 -1.91 16.09 -2.46
C ALA A 499 -2.92 17.12 -1.90
N GLY A 500 -2.59 18.41 -2.06
CA GLY A 500 -3.33 19.55 -1.48
C GLY A 500 -3.10 19.79 0.02
N GLY A 501 -2.21 19.03 0.65
CA GLY A 501 -1.81 19.23 2.03
C GLY A 501 -1.09 20.57 2.25
N PRO A 502 -1.15 21.15 3.46
CA PRO A 502 -0.60 22.48 3.75
C PRO A 502 0.91 22.61 3.57
N LEU A 503 1.65 21.49 3.59
CA LEU A 503 3.11 21.45 3.43
C LEU A 503 3.52 20.81 2.09
N HIS A 504 2.56 20.45 1.22
CA HIS A 504 2.89 19.92 -0.10
C HIS A 504 3.59 20.99 -0.94
N PRO A 505 4.69 20.67 -1.65
CA PRO A 505 5.44 21.63 -2.48
C PRO A 505 4.55 22.46 -3.42
N ASP A 506 3.64 21.84 -4.16
CA ASP A 506 2.70 22.53 -5.05
C ASP A 506 1.77 23.51 -4.33
N THR A 507 1.37 23.22 -3.09
CA THR A 507 0.52 24.10 -2.27
C THR A 507 1.31 25.28 -1.73
N VAL A 508 2.58 25.09 -1.38
CA VAL A 508 3.47 26.15 -0.88
C VAL A 508 3.90 27.09 -2.02
N ALA A 509 4.06 26.57 -3.24
CA ALA A 509 4.50 27.32 -4.41
C ALA A 509 3.39 28.17 -5.08
N ALA A 510 2.11 27.89 -4.81
CA ALA A 510 1.01 28.66 -5.35
C ALA A 510 1.00 30.10 -4.80
N PRO A 511 0.90 31.15 -5.65
CA PRO A 511 0.75 32.52 -5.17
C PRO A 511 -0.54 32.64 -4.36
N ARG A 512 -0.42 33.11 -3.12
CA ARG A 512 -1.56 33.37 -2.22
C ARG A 512 -2.29 34.66 -2.56
#